data_AF-A0A7W6QZN8-F1
#
_entry.id   AF-A0A7W6QZN8-F1
#
_cell.length_a   1.000
_cell.length_b   1.000
_cell.length_c   1.000
_cell.angle_alpha   90.00
_cell.angle_beta   90.00
_cell.angle_gamma   90.00
#
_symmetry.space_group_name_H-M   'P 1'
#
loop_
_entity.id
_entity.type
_entity.pdbx_description
1 polymer ?
#
loop_
_entity_poly.entity_id
_entity_poly.type
_entity_poly.pdbx_seq_one_letter_code
_entity_poly.pdbx_strand_id
1 'polypeptide(L)' 'MSDKLVNTRDEPLASEDLDVCRRVHEALCSGLDIDRSSAEANRLGALIIELYRQGVHDESQLRLLAGGK' A
#
# COMPACT_ATOMS: atom_id res chain seq x y z
N MET A 1 -10.56 2.18 -24.86
CA MET A 1 -10.84 1.91 -23.45
C MET A 1 -9.91 2.81 -22.67
N SER A 2 -10.44 3.90 -22.15
CA SER A 2 -9.64 4.88 -21.42
C SER A 2 -9.58 4.38 -19.97
N ASP A 3 -8.49 3.72 -19.60
CA ASP A 3 -8.13 3.52 -18.20
C ASP A 3 -7.97 4.91 -17.59
N LYS A 4 -9.08 5.43 -17.08
CA LYS A 4 -9.15 6.65 -16.31
C LYS A 4 -8.41 6.30 -15.03
N LEU A 5 -7.10 6.60 -15.00
CA LEU A 5 -6.35 6.76 -13.76
C LEU A 5 -7.05 7.88 -12.99
N VAL A 6 -8.09 7.49 -12.23
CA VAL A 6 -8.74 8.39 -11.28
C VAL A 6 -7.64 8.73 -10.28
N ASN A 7 -7.19 9.97 -10.32
CA ASN A 7 -6.26 10.48 -9.34
C ASN A 7 -7.01 10.62 -8.02
N THR A 8 -7.04 9.54 -7.23
CA THR A 8 -7.65 9.49 -5.89
C THR A 8 -6.75 10.16 -4.84
N ARG A 9 -5.65 10.81 -5.24
CA ARG A 9 -4.75 11.50 -4.30
C ARG A 9 -5.46 12.48 -3.39
N ASP A 10 -6.52 13.15 -3.83
CA ASP A 10 -7.22 14.13 -3.00
C ASP A 10 -8.46 13.56 -2.29
N GLU A 11 -8.78 12.28 -2.52
CA GLU A 11 -9.88 11.61 -1.84
C GLU A 11 -9.41 10.99 -0.51
N PRO A 12 -10.17 11.15 0.59
CA PRO A 12 -9.87 10.45 1.82
C PRO A 12 -10.03 8.95 1.61
N LEU A 13 -9.07 8.17 2.14
CA LEU A 13 -9.17 6.72 2.13
C LEU A 13 -10.32 6.28 3.04
N ALA A 14 -11.20 5.44 2.50
CA ALA A 14 -12.22 4.77 3.27
C ALA A 14 -11.57 3.68 4.15
N SER A 15 -12.32 3.21 5.16
CA SER A 15 -11.83 2.14 6.05
C SER A 15 -11.45 0.87 5.29
N GLU A 16 -12.18 0.55 4.21
CA GLU A 16 -11.90 -0.60 3.35
C GLU A 16 -10.58 -0.46 2.58
N ASP A 17 -10.24 0.75 2.13
CA ASP A 17 -8.96 1.05 1.49
C ASP A 17 -7.79 0.89 2.49
N LEU A 18 -7.98 1.37 3.71
CA LEU A 18 -6.99 1.23 4.78
C LEU A 18 -6.80 -0.23 5.18
N ASP A 19 -7.84 -1.05 5.16
CA ASP A 19 -7.74 -2.49 5.40
C ASP A 19 -6.92 -3.20 4.31
N VAL A 20 -7.05 -2.79 3.04
CA VAL A 20 -6.18 -3.27 1.94
C VAL A 20 -4.72 -2.89 2.22
N CYS A 21 -4.46 -1.60 2.50
CA CYS A 21 -3.11 -1.11 2.80
C CYS A 21 -2.49 -1.85 4.00
N ARG A 22 -3.28 -2.12 5.04
CA ARG A 22 -2.83 -2.85 6.24
C ARG A 22 -2.45 -4.30 5.91
N ARG A 23 -3.26 -5.04 5.15
CA ARG A 23 -2.96 -6.43 4.76
C ARG A 23 -1.69 -6.54 3.91
N VAL A 24 -1.44 -5.56 3.05
CA VAL A 24 -0.20 -5.46 2.27
C VAL A 24 0.99 -5.22 3.19
N HIS A 25 0.87 -4.24 4.09
CA HIS A 25 1.91 -3.85 5.04
C HIS A 25 2.31 -5.01 5.97
N GLU A 26 1.32 -5.68 6.57
CA GLU A 26 1.54 -6.81 7.49
C GLU A 26 2.30 -7.95 6.79
N ALA A 27 1.93 -8.28 5.55
CA ALA A 27 2.56 -9.36 4.82
C ALA A 27 3.97 -9.02 4.33
N LEU A 28 4.23 -7.77 3.93
CA LEU A 28 5.59 -7.36 3.58
C LEU A 28 6.48 -7.32 4.82
N CYS A 29 5.99 -6.80 5.95
CA CYS A 29 6.76 -6.83 7.19
C CYS A 29 7.09 -8.27 7.60
N SER A 30 6.11 -9.18 7.53
CA SER A 30 6.34 -10.59 7.83
C SER A 30 7.28 -11.27 6.84
N GLY A 31 7.17 -10.97 5.55
CA GLY A 31 7.99 -11.60 4.50
C GLY A 31 9.42 -11.10 4.45
N LEU A 32 9.66 -9.88 4.91
CA LEU A 32 10.97 -9.23 4.95
C LEU A 32 11.62 -9.23 6.34
N ASP A 33 10.98 -9.87 7.34
CA ASP A 33 11.42 -9.90 8.74
C ASP A 33 11.63 -8.49 9.34
N ILE A 34 10.73 -7.56 9.00
CA ILE A 34 10.75 -6.19 9.48
C ILE A 34 9.88 -6.08 10.73
N ASP A 35 10.45 -5.57 11.82
CA ASP A 35 9.68 -5.20 13.01
C ASP A 35 8.66 -4.09 12.65
N ARG A 36 7.39 -4.37 12.91
CA ARG A 36 6.27 -3.44 12.64
C ARG A 36 6.36 -2.13 13.44
N SER A 37 7.14 -2.10 14.52
CA SER A 37 7.36 -0.89 15.32
C SER A 37 8.53 -0.05 14.81
N SER A 38 9.26 -0.54 13.80
CA SER A 38 10.44 0.12 13.27
C SER A 38 10.11 1.31 12.37
N ALA A 39 11.07 2.22 12.23
CA ALA A 39 10.99 3.30 11.26
C ALA A 39 10.88 2.78 9.81
N GLU A 40 11.39 1.58 9.53
CA GLU A 40 11.28 0.94 8.22
C GLU A 40 9.84 0.52 7.93
N ALA A 41 9.17 -0.11 8.89
CA ALA A 41 7.75 -0.41 8.77
C ALA A 41 6.91 0.86 8.54
N ASN A 42 7.21 1.96 9.24
CA ASN A 42 6.50 3.22 9.02
C ASN A 42 6.71 3.78 7.60
N ARG A 43 7.94 3.73 7.07
CA ARG A 43 8.22 4.13 5.69
C ARG A 43 7.46 3.27 4.69
N LEU A 44 7.42 1.96 4.92
CA LEU A 44 6.70 1.03 4.07
C LEU A 44 5.19 1.32 4.06
N GLY A 45 4.60 1.60 5.22
CA GLY A 45 3.18 1.97 5.33
C GLY A 45 2.86 3.26 4.58
N ALA A 46 3.71 4.28 4.69
CA ALA A 46 3.56 5.52 3.93
C ALA A 46 3.64 5.28 2.40
N LEU A 47 4.59 4.45 1.96
CA LEU A 47 4.72 4.10 0.54
C LEU A 47 3.48 3.38 0.01
N ILE A 48 2.95 2.40 0.75
CA ILE A 48 1.73 1.66 0.35
C ILE A 48 0.55 2.61 0.19
N ILE A 49 0.35 3.52 1.15
CA ILE A 49 -0.73 4.53 1.09
C ILE A 49 -0.56 5.44 -0.14
N GLU A 50 0.65 5.89 -0.44
CA GLU A 50 0.89 6.74 -1.61
C GLU A 50 0.67 5.98 -2.93
N LEU A 51 1.07 4.71 -3.03
CA LEU A 51 0.79 3.87 -4.20
C LEU A 51 -0.72 3.64 -4.38
N TYR A 52 -1.45 3.41 -3.28
CA TYR A 52 -2.90 3.27 -3.31
C TYR A 52 -3.56 4.53 -3.87
N ARG A 53 -3.17 5.70 -3.36
CA ARG A 53 -3.64 7.02 -3.81
C ARG A 53 -3.29 7.35 -5.26
N GLN A 54 -2.31 6.66 -5.84
CA GLN A 54 -1.95 6.76 -7.26
C GLN A 54 -2.79 5.84 -8.15
N GLY A 55 -3.70 5.05 -7.57
CA GLY A 55 -4.63 4.16 -8.27
C GLY A 55 -4.23 2.68 -8.22
N VAL A 56 -3.20 2.29 -7.46
CA VAL A 56 -2.82 0.89 -7.30
C VAL A 56 -3.67 0.25 -6.20
N HIS A 57 -4.83 -0.31 -6.55
CA HIS A 57 -5.75 -0.89 -5.57
C HIS A 57 -5.64 -2.42 -5.45
N ASP A 58 -4.95 -3.08 -6.38
CA ASP A 58 -4.71 -4.53 -6.30
C ASP A 58 -3.62 -4.86 -5.26
N GLU A 59 -3.94 -5.76 -4.33
CA GLU A 59 -3.03 -6.15 -3.23
C GLU A 59 -1.71 -6.74 -3.72
N SER A 60 -1.73 -7.52 -4.79
CA SER A 60 -0.53 -8.17 -5.32
C SER A 60 0.38 -7.15 -6.01
N GLN A 61 -0.21 -6.23 -6.78
CA GLN A 61 0.52 -5.11 -7.39
C GLN A 61 1.09 -4.16 -6.33
N LEU A 62 0.32 -3.82 -5.29
CA LEU A 62 0.81 -3.01 -4.18
C LEU A 62 2.01 -3.66 -3.49
N ARG A 63 1.94 -4.97 -3.21
CA ARG A 63 3.08 -5.71 -2.64
C ARG A 63 4.29 -5.61 -3.54
N LEU A 64 4.14 -5.92 -4.83
CA LEU A 64 5.25 -5.90 -5.79
C LEU A 64 5.91 -4.51 -5.87
N LEU A 65 5.11 -3.45 -5.93
CA LEU A 65 5.62 -2.08 -6.04
C LEU A 65 6.20 -1.53 -4.73
N ALA A 66 5.72 -1.99 -3.57
CA ALA A 66 6.21 -1.55 -2.26
C ALA A 66 7.44 -2.32 -1.75
N GLY A 67 7.91 -3.36 -2.47
CA GLY A 67 9.14 -4.10 -2.12
C GLY A 67 8.98 -5.62 -1.97
N GLY A 68 7.82 -6.17 -2.29
CA GLY A 68 7.58 -7.60 -2.40
C GLY A 68 8.24 -8.20 -3.64
N LYS A 69 8.70 -9.45 -3.54
CA LYS A 69 9.17 -10.27 -4.67
C LYS A 69 8.04 -11.08 -5.28
#